data_AF-A0A367M0G3-F1
#
_entry.id   AF-A0A367M0G3-F1
#
_cell.length_a   1.000
_cell.length_b   1.000
_cell.length_c   1.000
_cell.angle_alpha   90.00
_cell.angle_beta   90.00
_cell.angle_gamma   90.00
#
_symmetry.space_group_name_H-M   'P 1'
#
loop_
_entity.id
_entity.type
_entity.pdbx_description
1 polymer ?
#
loop_
_entity_poly.entity_id
_entity_poly.type
_entity_poly.pdbx_seq_one_letter_code
_entity_poly.pdbx_strand_id
1 'polypeptide(L)'
;TLLARLARSTGNRDLVPLHRIDRHTAGLVLFSTNPGSRGRYQALFRERRIDKCYEAIAPALPQLDFPLLRRTRLVPGEPFFRMREGEGEPNSETRIEVVERNGRWWRYRLYPVTGKKHQLRVHLAALGAGIQNDGFYPELLDAEGSPDDYLRPLKLLARGLRFDDPLSGERRTFESGLRLDWQV
;
A
#
# COMPACT_ATOMS: atom_id res chain seq x y z
N THR A 1 0.06 -3.43 18.99
CA THR A 1 -0.18 -2.74 17.70
C THR A 1 0.74 -1.53 17.57
N LEU A 2 0.89 -0.96 16.37
CA LEU A 2 1.68 0.27 16.16
C LEU A 2 1.19 1.44 17.04
N LEU A 3 -0.14 1.65 17.10
CA LEU A 3 -0.76 2.67 17.95
C LEU A 3 -0.34 2.54 19.42
N ALA A 4 -0.45 1.33 20.00
CA ALA A 4 -0.11 1.11 21.41
C ALA A 4 1.37 1.40 21.71
N ARG A 5 2.27 1.11 20.76
CA ARG A 5 3.70 1.42 20.88
C ARG A 5 3.94 2.93 20.83
N LEU A 6 3.32 3.63 19.87
CA LEU A 6 3.46 5.08 19.71
C LEU A 6 2.85 5.87 20.87
N ALA A 7 1.67 5.49 21.34
CA ALA A 7 1.03 6.13 22.50
C ALA A 7 1.90 6.01 23.76
N ARG A 8 2.56 4.85 23.94
CA ARG A 8 3.50 4.63 25.04
C ARG A 8 4.78 5.47 24.89
N SER A 9 5.39 5.48 23.70
CA SER A 9 6.67 6.16 23.49
C SER A 9 6.56 7.68 23.45
N THR A 10 5.40 8.22 23.05
CA THR A 10 5.17 9.67 22.96
C THR A 10 4.44 10.26 24.16
N GLY A 11 3.84 9.41 25.01
CA GLY A 11 2.93 9.84 26.09
C GLY A 11 1.58 10.39 25.60
N ASN A 12 1.36 10.46 24.28
CA ASN A 12 0.14 11.02 23.70
C ASN A 12 -0.94 9.93 23.54
N ARG A 13 -1.96 10.00 24.39
CA ARG A 13 -3.12 9.09 24.37
C ARG A 13 -4.17 9.44 23.30
N ASP A 14 -4.08 10.63 22.71
CA ASP A 14 -4.98 11.12 21.66
C ASP A 14 -4.56 10.69 20.24
N LEU A 15 -3.48 9.91 20.12
CA LEU A 15 -3.04 9.39 18.84
C LEU A 15 -4.11 8.52 18.19
N VAL A 16 -4.45 8.84 16.95
CA VAL A 16 -5.36 8.03 16.12
C VAL A 16 -4.78 7.87 14.73
N PRO A 17 -4.69 6.63 14.19
CA PRO A 17 -4.24 6.42 12.82
C PRO A 17 -5.21 7.10 11.84
N LEU A 18 -4.68 7.88 10.90
CA LEU A 18 -5.46 8.54 9.85
C LEU A 18 -5.73 7.60 8.67
N HIS A 19 -4.88 6.59 8.48
CA HIS A 19 -5.09 5.50 7.54
C HIS A 19 -4.42 4.22 8.05
N ARG A 20 -4.61 3.14 7.30
CA ARG A 20 -3.95 1.85 7.53
C ARG A 20 -3.15 1.44 6.30
N ILE A 21 -2.16 0.58 6.55
CA ILE A 21 -1.52 -0.26 5.54
C ILE A 21 -1.80 -1.72 5.90
N ASP A 22 -1.64 -2.63 4.94
CA ASP A 22 -1.82 -4.05 5.21
C ASP A 22 -0.74 -4.54 6.20
N ARG A 23 -1.05 -5.56 7.00
CA ARG A 23 -0.20 -6.04 8.11
C ARG A 23 1.25 -6.28 7.71
N HIS A 24 1.47 -6.83 6.51
CA HIS A 24 2.79 -7.18 5.98
C HIS A 24 3.44 -6.08 5.16
N THR A 25 2.73 -4.98 4.90
CA THR A 25 3.29 -3.82 4.17
C THR A 25 4.13 -2.98 5.11
N ALA A 26 5.37 -2.68 4.71
CA ALA A 26 6.23 -1.76 5.43
C ALA A 26 5.97 -0.31 5.00
N GLY A 27 6.41 0.67 5.80
CA GLY A 27 6.49 2.07 5.38
C GLY A 27 5.61 3.02 6.19
N LEU A 28 5.20 4.11 5.53
CA LEU A 28 4.55 5.25 6.18
C LEU A 28 3.14 4.94 6.70
N VAL A 29 2.87 5.38 7.94
CA VAL A 29 1.53 5.44 8.54
C VAL A 29 1.37 6.78 9.23
N LEU A 30 0.39 7.58 8.82
CA LEU A 30 0.08 8.87 9.44
C LEU A 30 -0.84 8.70 10.65
N PHE A 31 -0.51 9.42 11.73
CA PHE A 31 -1.32 9.53 12.94
C PHE A 31 -1.69 11.00 13.18
N SER A 32 -2.92 11.22 13.63
CA SER A 32 -3.32 12.51 14.20
C SER A 32 -2.89 12.56 15.66
N THR A 33 -2.20 13.62 16.04
CA THR A 33 -1.76 13.87 17.43
C THR A 33 -2.74 14.76 18.22
N ASN A 34 -3.65 15.43 17.53
CA ASN A 34 -4.60 16.39 18.10
C ASN A 34 -6.05 16.03 17.71
N PRO A 35 -6.97 15.82 18.67
CA PRO A 35 -8.38 15.56 18.38
C PRO A 35 -9.08 16.68 17.62
N GLY A 36 -8.75 17.95 17.89
CA GLY A 36 -9.43 19.12 17.33
C GLY A 36 -9.20 19.31 15.82
N SER A 37 -8.05 18.89 15.29
CA SER A 37 -7.75 18.95 13.86
C SER A 37 -7.98 17.62 13.12
N ARG A 38 -8.18 16.52 13.84
CA ARG A 38 -8.25 15.14 13.32
C ARG A 38 -9.22 15.00 12.14
N GLY A 39 -10.43 15.53 12.26
CA GLY A 39 -11.47 15.41 11.23
C GLY A 39 -11.05 15.99 9.87
N ARG A 40 -10.29 17.10 9.88
CA ARG A 40 -9.79 17.75 8.66
C ARG A 40 -8.76 16.89 7.93
N TYR A 41 -7.86 16.23 8.66
CA TYR A 41 -6.90 15.31 8.05
C TYR A 41 -7.54 13.98 7.60
N GLN A 42 -8.53 13.46 8.33
CA GLN A 42 -9.30 12.28 7.88
C GLN A 42 -10.07 12.56 6.58
N ALA A 43 -10.59 13.78 6.42
CA ALA A 43 -11.28 14.21 5.20
C ALA A 43 -10.39 14.10 3.96
N LEU A 44 -9.09 14.39 4.06
CA LEU A 44 -8.14 14.26 2.95
C LEU A 44 -8.11 12.84 2.36
N PHE A 45 -8.17 11.80 3.19
CA PHE A 45 -8.22 10.40 2.72
C PHE A 45 -9.55 10.08 2.04
N ARG A 46 -10.67 10.51 2.64
CA ARG A 46 -12.02 10.29 2.10
C ARG A 46 -12.21 10.99 0.75
N GLU A 47 -11.68 12.20 0.62
CA GLU A 47 -11.74 13.04 -0.57
C GLU A 47 -10.63 12.73 -1.59
N ARG A 48 -9.75 11.76 -1.28
CA ARG A 48 -8.62 11.35 -2.14
C ARG A 48 -7.65 12.50 -2.47
N ARG A 49 -7.48 13.43 -1.52
CA ARG A 49 -6.56 14.58 -1.60
C ARG A 49 -5.16 14.27 -1.06
N ILE A 50 -4.80 12.99 -1.01
CA ILE A 50 -3.49 12.52 -0.59
C ILE A 50 -2.91 11.67 -1.71
N ASP A 51 -1.81 12.14 -2.26
CA ASP A 51 -0.98 11.38 -3.18
C ASP A 51 -0.24 10.32 -2.37
N LYS A 52 -0.50 9.05 -2.68
CA LYS A 52 0.19 7.90 -2.08
C LYS A 52 1.14 7.31 -3.10
N CYS A 53 2.37 7.03 -2.69
CA CYS A 53 3.38 6.39 -3.51
C CYS A 53 3.86 5.12 -2.81
N TYR A 54 3.83 4.00 -3.53
CA TYR A 54 4.35 2.72 -3.06
C TYR A 54 5.44 2.23 -4.02
N GLU A 55 6.33 1.40 -3.50
CA GLU A 55 7.27 0.62 -4.30
C GLU A 55 7.01 -0.87 -4.10
N ALA A 56 7.16 -1.65 -5.18
CA ALA A 56 7.04 -3.10 -5.11
C ALA A 56 8.14 -3.78 -5.95
N ILE A 57 8.62 -4.94 -5.51
CA ILE A 57 9.41 -5.84 -6.35
C ILE A 57 8.52 -6.99 -6.78
N ALA A 58 8.39 -7.20 -8.09
CA ALA A 58 7.53 -8.23 -8.67
C ALA A 58 8.11 -8.71 -10.03
N PRO A 59 7.63 -9.84 -10.58
CA PRO A 59 8.10 -10.34 -11.87
C PRO A 59 8.02 -9.29 -12.97
N ALA A 60 8.94 -9.38 -13.94
CA ALA A 60 8.95 -8.54 -15.12
C ALA A 60 7.69 -8.74 -15.98
N LEU A 61 7.17 -7.66 -16.56
CA LEU A 61 6.04 -7.67 -17.49
C LEU A 61 6.45 -7.04 -18.83
N PRO A 62 7.41 -7.63 -19.57
CA PRO A 62 7.93 -7.08 -20.82
C PRO A 62 6.88 -6.96 -21.93
N GLN A 63 5.77 -7.68 -21.82
CA GLN A 63 4.66 -7.67 -22.75
C GLN A 63 3.68 -6.49 -22.55
N LEU A 64 3.87 -5.65 -21.53
CA LEU A 64 3.01 -4.52 -21.22
C LEU A 64 3.74 -3.18 -21.36
N ASP A 65 3.00 -2.16 -21.79
CA ASP A 65 3.47 -0.78 -21.82
C ASP A 65 3.20 -0.07 -20.50
N PHE A 66 4.15 0.79 -20.10
CA PHE A 66 4.06 1.61 -18.89
C PHE A 66 4.28 3.09 -19.22
N PRO A 67 3.60 4.03 -18.55
CA PRO A 67 2.73 3.84 -17.37
C PRO A 67 1.42 3.13 -17.70
N LEU A 68 1.00 2.21 -16.82
CA LEU A 68 -0.24 1.47 -16.95
C LEU A 68 -1.26 1.98 -15.91
N LEU A 69 -2.46 2.32 -16.35
CA LEU A 69 -3.58 2.62 -15.44
C LEU A 69 -4.47 1.38 -15.31
N ARG A 70 -4.47 0.76 -14.13
CA ARG A 70 -5.33 -0.41 -13.84
C ARG A 70 -6.59 0.01 -13.09
N ARG A 71 -7.74 -0.21 -13.71
CA ARG A 71 -9.08 0.06 -13.14
C ARG A 71 -9.89 -1.22 -13.14
N THR A 72 -10.12 -1.78 -11.97
CA THR A 72 -10.89 -3.02 -11.81
C THR A 72 -11.82 -2.95 -10.61
N ARG A 73 -12.83 -3.82 -10.56
CA ARG A 73 -13.67 -3.96 -9.38
C ARG A 73 -13.08 -5.01 -8.45
N LEU A 74 -12.71 -4.59 -7.24
CA LEU A 74 -12.27 -5.50 -6.19
C LEU A 74 -13.45 -5.93 -5.33
N VAL A 75 -13.57 -7.24 -5.17
CA VAL A 75 -14.59 -7.91 -4.37
C VAL A 75 -13.92 -8.89 -3.39
N PRO A 76 -14.61 -9.30 -2.31
CA PRO A 76 -14.11 -10.38 -1.45
C PRO A 76 -13.75 -11.63 -2.27
N GLY A 77 -12.62 -12.24 -1.92
CA GLY A 77 -12.17 -13.52 -2.47
C GLY A 77 -12.35 -14.65 -1.47
N GLU A 78 -11.95 -15.86 -1.89
CA GLU A 78 -11.86 -17.04 -1.02
C GLU A 78 -10.37 -17.37 -0.77
N PRO A 79 -9.95 -17.60 0.49
CA PRO A 79 -10.67 -17.36 1.75
C PRO A 79 -11.02 -15.89 2.03
N PHE A 80 -11.94 -15.65 2.97
CA PHE A 80 -12.56 -14.33 3.25
C PHE A 80 -11.57 -13.18 3.50
N PHE A 81 -10.34 -13.48 3.92
CA PHE A 81 -9.30 -12.49 4.12
C PHE A 81 -8.64 -12.03 2.82
N ARG A 82 -8.92 -12.68 1.68
CA ARG A 82 -8.45 -12.31 0.34
C ARG A 82 -9.43 -11.40 -0.39
N MET A 83 -8.92 -10.78 -1.44
CA MET A 83 -9.66 -9.98 -2.40
C MET A 83 -9.37 -10.53 -3.79
N ARG A 84 -10.27 -10.32 -4.74
CA ARG A 84 -10.07 -10.67 -6.15
C ARG A 84 -10.67 -9.62 -7.06
N GLU A 85 -10.29 -9.65 -8.32
CA GLU A 85 -11.01 -8.91 -9.35
C GLU A 85 -12.33 -9.62 -9.68
N GLY A 86 -13.38 -8.84 -9.81
CA GLY A 86 -14.72 -9.32 -10.17
C GLY A 86 -15.35 -8.44 -11.24
N GLU A 87 -16.57 -8.81 -11.64
CA GLU A 87 -17.30 -8.17 -12.73
C GLU A 87 -18.01 -6.87 -12.28
N GLY A 88 -18.23 -5.97 -13.24
CA GLY A 88 -18.97 -4.72 -13.07
C GLY A 88 -18.09 -3.49 -12.84
N GLU A 89 -18.72 -2.38 -12.46
CA GLU A 89 -18.06 -1.06 -12.40
C GLU A 89 -16.82 -1.04 -11.49
N PRO A 90 -15.67 -0.51 -11.98
CA PRO A 90 -14.45 -0.40 -11.20
C PRO A 90 -14.64 0.39 -9.91
N ASN A 91 -14.21 -0.20 -8.80
CA ASN A 91 -14.18 0.45 -7.48
C ASN A 91 -12.75 0.68 -6.98
N SER A 92 -11.76 0.38 -7.82
CA SER A 92 -10.34 0.51 -7.55
C SER A 92 -9.58 1.04 -8.77
N GLU A 93 -8.55 1.83 -8.50
CA GLU A 93 -7.69 2.42 -9.52
C GLU A 93 -6.27 2.60 -9.00
N THR A 94 -5.30 2.13 -9.79
CA THR A 94 -3.86 2.24 -9.51
C THR A 94 -3.13 2.60 -10.79
N ARG A 95 -2.30 3.65 -10.74
CA ARG A 95 -1.32 3.93 -11.79
C ARG A 95 0.00 3.23 -11.45
N ILE A 96 0.55 2.50 -12.41
CA ILE A 96 1.71 1.62 -12.26
C ILE A 96 2.80 2.11 -13.20
N GLU A 97 4.01 2.27 -12.67
CA GLU A 97 5.20 2.65 -13.42
C GLU A 97 6.34 1.67 -13.13
N VAL A 98 7.25 1.51 -14.09
CA VAL A 98 8.50 0.78 -13.89
C VAL A 98 9.60 1.77 -13.53
N VAL A 99 10.24 1.57 -12.39
CA VAL A 99 11.36 2.41 -11.91
C VAL A 99 12.71 1.79 -12.26
N GLU A 100 12.79 0.45 -12.22
CA GLU A 100 14.05 -0.27 -12.43
C GLU A 100 13.75 -1.65 -13.00
N ARG A 101 14.51 -2.03 -14.04
CA ARG A 101 14.43 -3.35 -14.68
C ARG A 101 15.65 -4.17 -14.29
N ASN A 102 15.44 -5.31 -13.63
CA ASN A 102 16.52 -6.18 -13.14
C ASN A 102 16.27 -7.66 -13.51
N GLY A 103 16.54 -8.01 -14.77
CA GLY A 103 16.31 -9.37 -15.28
C GLY A 103 14.83 -9.78 -15.16
N ARG A 104 14.58 -10.91 -14.49
CA ARG A 104 13.22 -11.44 -14.27
C ARG A 104 12.40 -10.66 -13.23
N TRP A 105 13.01 -9.71 -12.51
CA TRP A 105 12.36 -8.94 -11.45
C TRP A 105 12.45 -7.44 -11.74
N TRP A 106 11.34 -6.73 -11.63
CA TRP A 106 11.31 -5.28 -11.81
C TRP A 106 10.85 -4.61 -10.52
N ARG A 107 11.30 -3.35 -10.35
CA ARG A 107 10.82 -2.47 -9.30
C ARG A 107 9.76 -1.57 -9.89
N TYR A 108 8.57 -1.66 -9.34
CA TYR A 108 7.42 -0.87 -9.74
C TYR A 108 7.18 0.27 -8.75
N ARG A 109 6.69 1.39 -9.27
CA ARG A 109 6.08 2.45 -8.46
C ARG A 109 4.59 2.46 -8.67
N LEU A 110 3.85 2.47 -7.57
CA LEU A 110 2.40 2.30 -7.57
C LEU A 110 1.76 3.53 -6.91
N TYR A 111 0.80 4.13 -7.61
CA TYR A 111 0.05 5.29 -7.17
C TYR A 111 -1.43 4.92 -7.07
N PRO A 112 -1.89 4.36 -5.92
CA PRO A 112 -3.28 4.01 -5.74
C PRO A 112 -4.12 5.25 -5.50
N VAL A 113 -5.10 5.50 -6.37
CA VAL A 113 -6.08 6.59 -6.18
C VAL A 113 -7.06 6.19 -5.08
N THR A 114 -7.58 4.97 -5.16
CA THR A 114 -8.41 4.34 -4.12
C THR A 114 -7.56 3.68 -3.02
N GLY A 115 -8.20 3.04 -2.03
CA GLY A 115 -7.53 2.38 -0.91
C GLY A 115 -8.26 1.11 -0.49
N LYS A 116 -8.60 0.24 -1.45
CA LYS A 116 -9.24 -1.05 -1.14
C LYS A 116 -8.23 -2.00 -0.48
N LYS A 117 -8.73 -2.92 0.36
CA LYS A 117 -7.93 -3.97 0.99
C LYS A 117 -7.14 -4.71 -0.10
N HIS A 118 -5.83 -4.92 0.13
CA HIS A 118 -4.94 -5.66 -0.78
C HIS A 118 -4.90 -5.15 -2.24
N GLN A 119 -5.35 -3.92 -2.52
CA GLN A 119 -5.53 -3.44 -3.90
C GLN A 119 -4.29 -3.61 -4.78
N LEU A 120 -3.13 -3.16 -4.27
CA LEU A 120 -1.86 -3.21 -5.00
C LEU A 120 -1.40 -4.64 -5.25
N ARG A 121 -1.59 -5.52 -4.26
CA ARG A 121 -1.23 -6.94 -4.32
C ARG A 121 -2.06 -7.66 -5.37
N VAL A 122 -3.39 -7.47 -5.36
CA VAL A 122 -4.30 -8.04 -6.35
C VAL A 122 -4.04 -7.49 -7.74
N HIS A 123 -3.84 -6.17 -7.89
CA HIS A 123 -3.59 -5.55 -9.18
C HIS A 123 -2.34 -6.09 -9.86
N LEU A 124 -1.22 -6.19 -9.16
CA LEU A 124 0.00 -6.74 -9.74
C LEU A 124 -0.11 -8.26 -9.98
N ALA A 125 -0.71 -9.02 -9.07
CA ALA A 125 -0.93 -10.45 -9.26
C ALA A 125 -1.83 -10.76 -10.47
N ALA A 126 -2.89 -9.97 -10.69
CA ALA A 126 -3.80 -10.13 -11.83
C ALA A 126 -3.14 -9.80 -13.18
N LEU A 127 -2.04 -9.04 -13.18
CA LEU A 127 -1.20 -8.81 -14.36
C LEU A 127 -0.18 -9.93 -14.60
N GLY A 128 -0.13 -10.95 -13.74
CA GLY A 128 0.88 -12.02 -13.78
C GLY A 128 2.16 -11.68 -12.99
N ALA A 129 2.19 -10.57 -12.25
CA ALA A 129 3.34 -10.14 -11.46
C ALA A 129 3.02 -10.10 -9.96
N GLY A 130 2.76 -11.25 -9.34
CA GLY A 130 2.62 -11.33 -7.88
C GLY A 130 3.81 -10.69 -7.15
N ILE A 131 3.55 -9.89 -6.11
CA ILE A 131 4.62 -9.21 -5.38
C ILE A 131 5.53 -10.26 -4.72
N GLN A 132 6.83 -10.05 -4.75
CA GLN A 132 7.79 -10.98 -4.16
C GLN A 132 7.52 -11.15 -2.65
N ASN A 133 7.55 -12.41 -2.20
CA ASN A 133 7.22 -12.84 -0.84
C ASN A 133 5.78 -12.51 -0.40
N ASP A 134 4.86 -12.35 -1.35
CA ASP A 134 3.44 -12.25 -1.04
C ASP A 134 2.86 -13.64 -0.73
N GLY A 135 2.52 -13.86 0.54
CA GLY A 135 1.94 -15.13 1.00
C GLY A 135 0.49 -15.36 0.57
N PHE A 136 -0.21 -14.37 -0.01
CA PHE A 136 -1.63 -14.47 -0.35
C PHE A 136 -1.92 -14.38 -1.85
N TYR A 137 -1.00 -13.85 -2.67
CA TYR A 137 -1.21 -13.65 -4.11
C TYR A 137 0.04 -13.98 -4.93
N PRO A 138 -0.11 -14.60 -6.11
CA PRO A 138 -1.39 -15.04 -6.71
C PRO A 138 -1.95 -16.29 -6.03
N GLU A 139 -1.09 -17.11 -5.45
CA GLU A 139 -1.42 -18.33 -4.73
C GLU A 139 -1.41 -18.07 -3.22
N LEU A 140 -2.24 -18.83 -2.50
CA LEU A 140 -2.26 -18.78 -1.04
C LEU A 140 -1.17 -19.71 -0.51
N LEU A 141 -0.08 -19.13 -0.03
CA LEU A 141 1.03 -19.85 0.60
C LEU A 141 0.90 -19.84 2.13
N ASP A 142 0.38 -18.74 2.69
CA ASP A 142 0.21 -18.56 4.12
C ASP A 142 -1.28 -18.66 4.51
N ALA A 143 -1.61 -19.63 5.36
CA ALA A 143 -2.92 -19.69 5.99
C ALA A 143 -3.15 -18.50 6.93
N GLU A 144 -4.42 -18.21 7.25
CA GLU A 144 -4.72 -17.16 8.23
C GLU A 144 -4.12 -17.52 9.60
N GLY A 145 -3.43 -16.56 10.20
CA GLY A 145 -2.80 -16.77 11.50
C GLY A 145 -1.43 -17.44 11.45
N SER A 146 -0.90 -17.78 10.26
CA SER A 146 0.51 -18.17 10.12
C SER A 146 1.42 -17.12 10.77
N PRO A 147 2.50 -17.55 11.45
CA PRO A 147 3.48 -16.63 12.00
C PRO A 147 4.09 -15.80 10.87
N ASP A 148 4.32 -14.52 11.12
CA ASP A 148 4.92 -13.61 10.13
C ASP A 148 6.37 -14.08 9.82
N ASP A 149 6.68 -14.40 8.57
CA ASP A 149 8.05 -14.72 8.12
C ASP A 149 8.84 -13.41 7.89
N TYR A 150 9.49 -12.92 8.95
CA TYR A 150 10.31 -11.72 8.89
C TYR A 150 11.61 -11.89 8.08
N LEU A 151 12.01 -13.12 7.73
CA LEU A 151 13.18 -13.38 6.88
C LEU A 151 12.84 -13.15 5.40
N ARG A 152 11.57 -13.32 5.03
CA ARG A 152 11.05 -13.07 3.69
C ARG A 152 9.90 -12.06 3.75
N PRO A 153 10.17 -10.79 4.07
CA PRO A 153 9.11 -9.78 4.14
C PRO A 153 8.53 -9.55 2.75
N LEU A 154 7.22 -9.28 2.71
CA LEU A 154 6.51 -8.81 1.52
C LEU A 154 7.26 -7.61 0.92
N LYS A 155 7.64 -7.70 -0.36
CA LYS A 155 8.35 -6.63 -1.05
C LYS A 155 7.39 -5.54 -1.55
N LEU A 156 6.62 -4.97 -0.63
CA LEU A 156 5.73 -3.82 -0.83
C LEU A 156 6.01 -2.78 0.25
N LEU A 157 6.34 -1.56 -0.17
CA LEU A 157 6.70 -0.45 0.69
C LEU A 157 5.80 0.75 0.44
N ALA A 158 5.11 1.25 1.48
CA ALA A 158 4.49 2.57 1.49
C ALA A 158 5.58 3.65 1.55
N ARG A 159 6.03 4.08 0.36
CA ARG A 159 7.24 4.89 0.17
C ARG A 159 7.02 6.36 0.46
N GLY A 160 5.89 6.94 0.04
CA GLY A 160 5.68 8.38 0.11
C GLY A 160 4.23 8.79 0.28
N LEU A 161 4.03 9.92 0.96
CA LEU A 161 2.74 10.59 1.13
C LEU A 161 2.91 12.08 0.87
N ARG A 162 1.99 12.66 0.09
CA ARG A 162 2.00 14.09 -0.20
C ARG A 162 0.58 14.66 -0.23
N PHE A 163 0.39 15.80 0.43
CA PHE A 163 -0.91 16.48 0.53
C PHE A 163 -0.73 17.95 0.92
N ASP A 164 -1.74 18.78 0.66
CA ASP A 164 -1.79 20.15 1.18
C ASP A 164 -2.33 20.12 2.62
N ASP A 165 -1.58 20.69 3.56
CA ASP A 165 -1.95 20.75 4.96
C ASP A 165 -3.30 21.48 5.10
N PRO A 166 -4.36 20.82 5.62
CA PRO A 166 -5.67 21.44 5.67
C PRO A 166 -5.71 22.64 6.62
N LEU A 167 -4.72 22.82 7.51
CA LEU A 167 -4.66 23.93 8.44
C LEU A 167 -3.92 25.14 7.87
N SER A 168 -2.71 24.95 7.33
CA SER A 168 -1.86 26.03 6.83
C SER A 168 -1.93 26.25 5.32
N GLY A 169 -2.44 25.28 4.55
CA GLY A 169 -2.39 25.27 3.09
C GLY A 169 -1.03 24.89 2.50
N GLU A 170 0.00 24.69 3.33
CA GLU A 170 1.33 24.31 2.85
C GLU A 170 1.36 22.88 2.31
N ARG A 171 2.08 22.67 1.20
CA ARG A 171 2.34 21.33 0.68
C ARG A 171 3.26 20.56 1.62
N ARG A 172 2.78 19.43 2.14
CA ARG A 172 3.56 18.48 2.95
C ARG A 172 3.95 17.27 2.11
N THR A 173 5.20 16.84 2.25
CA THR A 173 5.74 15.62 1.62
C THR A 173 6.49 14.82 2.67
N PHE A 174 6.20 13.52 2.72
CA PHE A 174 6.85 12.56 3.61
C PHE A 174 7.35 11.38 2.79
N GLU A 175 8.56 10.93 3.09
CA GLU A 175 9.16 9.76 2.46
C GLU A 175 9.67 8.78 3.54
N SER A 176 9.52 7.49 3.27
CA SER A 176 10.12 6.44 4.09
C SER A 176 11.62 6.39 3.84
N GLY A 177 12.40 6.28 4.93
CA GLY A 177 13.83 5.97 4.86
C GLY A 177 14.12 4.50 4.51
N LEU A 178 13.10 3.63 4.50
CA LEU A 178 13.24 2.23 4.12
C LEU A 178 13.42 2.10 2.61
N ARG A 179 14.07 1.01 2.19
CA ARG A 179 14.24 0.64 0.78
C ARG A 179 13.93 -0.85 0.61
N LEU A 180 13.47 -1.21 -0.58
CA LEU A 180 13.31 -2.62 -0.96
C LEU A 180 14.60 -3.11 -1.60
N ASP A 181 15.35 -3.95 -0.90
CA ASP A 181 16.54 -4.56 -1.47
C ASP A 181 16.17 -5.70 -2.41
N TRP A 182 16.96 -5.84 -3.48
CA TRP A 182 16.99 -7.04 -4.30
C TRP A 182 17.49 -8.18 -3.41
N GLN A 183 16.68 -9.20 -3.18
CA GLN A 183 17.19 -10.43 -2.54
C GLN A 183 18.05 -11.14 -3.59
N VAL A 184 19.35 -11.25 -3.29
CA VAL A 184 20.32 -12.09 -4.01
C VAL A 184 20.07 -13.55 -3.64
#